data_AF-A0A2T9Z511-F1
#
_entry.id   AF-A0A2T9Z511-F1
#
_cell.length_a   1.000
_cell.length_b   1.000
_cell.length_c   1.000
_cell.angle_alpha   90.00
_cell.angle_beta   90.00
_cell.angle_gamma   90.00
#
_symmetry.space_group_name_H-M   'P 1'
#
loop_
_entity.id
_entity.type
_entity.pdbx_description
1 polymer ?
#
loop_
_entity_poly.entity_id
_entity_poly.type
_entity_poly.pdbx_seq_one_letter_code
_entity_poly.pdbx_strand_id
1 'polypeptide(L)' 'MEVVSQAEENNVLVNLEDDLEFEEFDVEEWSEDEKDKEDLNLWDEDWDDDDLEDDFSVQLRAELSKVAQQQSMNVQ' A
#
# COMPACT_ATOMS: atom_id res chain seq x y z
N MET A 1 20.06 34.96 -8.98
CA MET A 1 19.79 34.49 -7.62
C MET A 1 18.37 33.99 -7.65
N GLU A 2 18.22 32.67 -7.67
CA GLU A 2 16.92 32.03 -7.76
C GLU A 2 16.25 32.20 -6.40
N VAL A 3 15.10 32.85 -6.37
CA VAL A 3 14.34 33.09 -5.16
C VAL A 3 13.50 31.83 -4.96
N VAL A 4 14.03 30.88 -4.18
CA VAL A 4 13.26 29.73 -3.72
C VAL A 4 12.08 30.30 -2.94
N SER A 5 10.86 29.88 -3.28
CA SER A 5 9.68 30.42 -2.63
C SER A 5 9.65 29.97 -1.16
N GLN A 6 9.12 30.82 -0.27
CA GLN A 6 9.07 30.52 1.17
C GLN A 6 8.41 29.17 1.48
N ALA A 7 7.46 28.72 0.64
CA ALA A 7 6.80 27.43 0.78
C ALA A 7 7.70 26.24 0.42
N GLU A 8 8.57 26.38 -0.58
CA GLU A 8 9.55 25.35 -0.93
C GLU A 8 10.66 25.27 0.12
N GLU A 9 11.09 26.42 0.67
CA GLU A 9 12.03 26.47 1.79
C GLU A 9 11.45 25.78 3.03
N ASN A 10 10.17 26.01 3.35
CA ASN A 10 9.49 25.33 4.45
C ASN A 10 9.32 23.82 4.22
N ASN A 11 9.05 23.38 2.99
CA ASN A 11 8.95 21.95 2.69
C ASN A 11 10.30 21.25 2.86
N VAL A 12 11.37 21.87 2.39
CA VAL A 12 12.74 21.37 2.59
C VAL A 12 13.10 21.35 4.07
N LEU A 13 12.71 22.39 4.83
CA LEU A 13 12.94 22.46 6.27
C LEU A 13 12.21 21.33 7.00
N VAL A 14 10.94 21.08 6.68
CA VAL A 14 10.15 20.00 7.30
C VAL A 14 10.76 18.63 7.00
N ASN A 15 11.13 18.33 5.76
CA ASN A 15 11.78 17.05 5.44
C ASN A 15 13.11 16.88 6.18
N LEU A 16 13.87 17.96 6.37
CA LEU A 16 15.16 17.91 7.06
C LEU A 16 14.99 17.78 8.59
N GLU A 17 13.97 18.41 9.16
CA GLU A 17 13.59 18.26 10.57
C GLU A 17 13.08 16.85 10.85
N ASP A 18 12.27 16.27 9.97
CA ASP A 18 11.77 14.90 10.06
C ASP A 18 12.92 13.86 10.01
N ASP A 19 13.91 14.06 9.13
CA ASP A 19 15.11 13.19 9.04
C ASP A 19 15.98 13.29 10.31
N LEU A 20 16.08 14.48 10.92
CA LEU A 20 16.83 14.69 12.16
C LEU A 20 16.12 14.14 13.41
N GLU A 21 14.79 14.19 13.47
CA GLU A 21 14.00 13.58 14.55
C GLU A 21 14.16 12.05 14.56
N PHE A 22 14.30 11.43 13.39
CA PHE A 22 14.53 9.99 13.29
C PHE A 22 15.95 9.57 13.71
N GLU A 23 16.96 10.42 13.49
CA GLU A 23 18.34 10.21 13.93
C GLU A 23 18.58 10.53 15.43
N GLU A 24 17.60 11.09 16.15
CA GLU A 24 17.71 11.34 17.60
C GLU A 24 17.56 10.06 18.43
N PHE A 25 16.94 9.01 17.87
CA PHE A 25 16.82 7.72 18.52
C PHE A 25 18.14 6.93 18.47
N ASP A 26 18.43 6.19 19.54
CA ASP A 26 19.56 5.27 19.54
C ASP A 26 19.39 4.26 18.40
N VAL A 27 20.38 4.20 17.50
CA VAL A 27 20.40 3.22 16.43
C VAL A 27 20.57 1.84 17.05
N GLU A 28 19.51 1.05 17.06
CA GLU A 28 19.55 -0.33 17.50
C GLU A 28 20.28 -1.16 16.44
N GLU A 29 21.42 -1.75 16.81
CA GLU A 29 22.21 -2.63 15.94
C GLU A 29 21.56 -4.03 15.93
N TRP A 30 20.52 -4.19 15.12
CA TRP A 30 19.88 -5.48 14.89
C TRP A 30 20.90 -6.46 14.29
N SER A 31 21.21 -7.53 15.02
CA SER A 31 22.08 -8.57 14.50
C SER A 31 21.41 -9.32 13.34
N GLU A 32 22.21 -9.90 12.45
CA GLU A 32 21.68 -10.67 11.30
C GLU A 32 20.85 -11.89 11.74
N ASP A 33 21.04 -12.34 12.98
CA ASP A 33 20.29 -13.42 13.63
C ASP A 33 18.95 -12.95 14.25
N GLU A 34 18.78 -11.65 14.49
CA GLU A 34 17.53 -11.02 14.99
C GLU A 34 16.65 -10.46 13.86
N LYS A 35 17.15 -10.40 12.63
CA LYS A 35 16.31 -10.20 11.45
C LYS A 35 15.48 -11.46 11.27
N ASP A 36 14.27 -11.45 11.83
CA ASP A 36 13.38 -12.59 11.77
C ASP A 36 13.19 -12.99 10.29
N LYS A 37 13.51 -14.24 9.96
CA LYS A 37 13.27 -14.77 8.60
C LYS A 37 11.79 -14.75 8.24
N GLU A 38 10.92 -14.63 9.23
CA GLU A 38 9.50 -14.39 9.03
C GLU A 38 9.29 -13.01 8.38
N ASP A 39 9.95 -11.93 8.84
CA ASP A 39 9.80 -10.55 8.32
C ASP A 39 10.03 -10.41 6.81
N LEU A 40 10.91 -11.23 6.23
CA LEU A 40 11.17 -11.22 4.79
C LEU A 40 9.96 -11.65 3.96
N ASN A 41 9.07 -12.46 4.53
CA ASN A 41 7.90 -12.98 3.83
C ASN A 41 6.65 -12.11 4.05
N LEU A 42 6.57 -11.29 5.12
CA LEU A 42 5.40 -10.45 5.38
C LEU A 42 5.13 -9.40 4.28
N TRP A 43 6.19 -8.91 3.63
CA TRP A 43 6.05 -7.87 2.60
C TRP A 43 5.68 -8.44 1.22
N ASP A 44 5.96 -9.73 0.99
CA ASP A 44 5.65 -10.42 -0.26
C ASP A 44 4.35 -11.23 -0.17
N GLU A 45 3.95 -11.69 1.03
CA GLU A 45 2.77 -12.55 1.22
C GLU A 45 1.47 -11.76 1.49
N ASP A 46 1.53 -10.59 2.14
CA ASP A 46 0.33 -9.85 2.57
C ASP A 46 -0.08 -8.68 1.63
N TRP A 47 0.68 -8.39 0.56
CA TRP A 47 0.39 -7.28 -0.37
C TRP A 47 -0.11 -7.72 -1.75
N ASP A 48 -0.04 -9.02 -2.05
CA ASP A 48 -0.61 -9.64 -3.27
C ASP A 48 -1.89 -10.45 -2.94
N ASP A 49 -2.32 -10.46 -1.66
CA ASP A 49 -3.57 -11.05 -1.16
C ASP A 49 -4.79 -10.13 -1.35
N ASP A 50 -4.75 -9.23 -2.34
CA ASP A 50 -5.97 -8.69 -2.97
C ASP A 50 -6.55 -9.82 -3.85
N ASP A 51 -6.97 -10.86 -3.17
CA ASP A 51 -7.39 -12.14 -3.69
C ASP A 51 -8.61 -11.91 -4.59
N LEU A 52 -8.49 -12.25 -5.87
CA LEU A 52 -9.63 -12.34 -6.79
C LEU A 52 -10.68 -13.39 -6.34
N GLU A 53 -10.39 -14.08 -5.23
CA GLU A 53 -11.22 -15.00 -4.46
C GLU A 53 -11.96 -14.37 -3.26
N ASP A 54 -11.82 -13.07 -2.97
CA ASP A 54 -12.64 -12.40 -1.96
C ASP A 54 -14.14 -12.62 -2.24
N ASP A 55 -14.91 -12.88 -1.17
CA ASP A 55 -16.34 -13.15 -1.20
C ASP A 55 -17.11 -12.07 -1.97
N PHE A 56 -16.63 -10.82 -1.95
CA PHE A 56 -17.18 -9.74 -2.75
C PHE A 56 -17.02 -9.96 -4.27
N SER A 57 -15.83 -10.36 -4.71
CA SER A 57 -15.51 -10.65 -6.11
C SER A 57 -16.35 -11.83 -6.64
N VAL A 58 -16.54 -12.86 -5.82
CA VAL A 58 -17.39 -14.02 -6.14
C VAL A 58 -18.86 -13.60 -6.28
N GLN A 59 -19.38 -12.83 -5.31
CA GLN A 59 -20.75 -12.31 -5.36
C GLN A 59 -21.00 -11.41 -6.57
N LEU A 60 -20.04 -10.53 -6.90
CA LEU A 60 -20.12 -9.63 -8.05
C LEU A 60 -20.18 -10.41 -9.38
N ARG A 61 -19.34 -11.43 -9.57
CA ARG A 61 -19.36 -12.29 -10.77
C ARG A 61 -20.68 -13.04 -10.92
N ALA A 62 -21.22 -13.55 -9.82
CA ALA A 62 -22.51 -14.23 -9.81
C ALA A 62 -23.65 -13.30 -10.23
N GLU A 63 -23.66 -12.06 -9.75
CA GLU A 63 -24.70 -11.09 -10.08
C GLU A 63 -24.61 -10.61 -11.54
N LEU A 64 -23.42 -10.34 -12.05
CA LEU A 64 -23.21 -9.99 -13.46
C LEU A 64 -23.70 -11.10 -14.41
N SER A 65 -23.47 -12.36 -14.04
CA SER A 65 -23.93 -13.52 -14.82
C SER A 65 -25.45 -13.61 -14.89
N LYS A 66 -26.15 -13.36 -13.77
CA LYS A 66 -27.62 -13.33 -13.73
C LYS A 66 -28.18 -12.21 -14.61
N VAL A 67 -27.60 -11.01 -14.53
CA VAL A 67 -28.02 -9.86 -15.35
C VAL A 67 -27.84 -10.18 -16.84
N ALA A 68 -26.72 -10.78 -17.24
CA ALA A 68 -26.47 -11.16 -18.63
C ALA A 68 -27.49 -12.20 -19.15
N GLN A 69 -27.81 -13.21 -18.34
CA GLN A 69 -28.85 -14.19 -18.67
C GLN A 69 -30.23 -13.54 -18.80
N GLN A 70 -30.60 -12.69 -17.85
CA GLN A 70 -31.88 -11.98 -17.88
C GLN A 70 -31.98 -11.05 -19.10
N GLN A 71 -30.90 -10.34 -19.45
CA GLN A 71 -30.87 -9.54 -20.68
C GLN A 71 -31.06 -10.38 -21.93
N SER A 72 -30.42 -11.56 -22.03
CA SER A 72 -30.61 -12.46 -23.18
C SER A 72 -32.05 -12.95 -23.31
N MET A 73 -32.72 -13.24 -22.20
CA MET A 73 -34.10 -13.69 -22.17
C MET A 73 -35.11 -12.58 -22.47
N ASN A 74 -34.75 -11.32 -22.19
CA ASN A 74 -35.61 -10.16 -22.45
C ASN A 74 -35.50 -9.64 -23.89
N VAL A 75 -34.52 -10.10 -24.67
CA VAL A 75 -34.27 -9.68 -26.07
C VAL A 75 -34.80 -10.71 -27.08
N GLN A 76 -35.51 -11.74 -26.62
CA GLN A 76 -36.11 -12.81 -27.44
C GLN A 76 -37.64 -12.74 -27.43
#